data_AF-A0A261FX52-F1
#
_entry.id   AF-A0A261FX52-F1
#
_cell.length_a   1.000
_cell.length_b   1.000
_cell.length_c   1.000
_cell.angle_alpha   90.00
_cell.angle_beta   90.00
_cell.angle_gamma   90.00
#
_symmetry.space_group_name_H-M   'P 1'
#
loop_
_entity.id
_entity.type
_entity.pdbx_description
1 polymer ?
#
loop_
_entity_poly.entity_id
_entity_poly.type
_entity_poly.pdbx_seq_one_letter_code
_entity_poly.pdbx_strand_id
1 'polypeptide(L)'
;MQNRPSADVGTDTMRATANAFQGLANAKIFAYGEGISFTSAHNERTMAQNRSIRSSIDSATRSYATPAAATTFSDHHEHAQSFSARAERHVSGQHQSRTVARPTLTDVAHLANVSVATASKALNHTDRISASTQRAVLAAAEQLGYRKSTDTGATSGHRNKRTGLVGLITSDYNGRFALPLLTGAESTLGASNHAALLMSSHGRPALEKSHIDRLAAHGVDGLIVVGDTTNPRPPLDPRTTMGLPVIYTYDPSRDPADCSIICDNVGAGAQAIEYLLSLGRRYIAVIAGPEDFQAAKDRVRGAWRTFTLYDFRPVAVLFDAWSEEWGERAAKLLLDQHPHLDAIYCLSDEIARGAVRGLLAAGRRVPQDVAVIGHDNWFVFASNAHPTLTTFDNNIPMLGKMAAQYLLGALAGRPHHGVTTVECPMIVRESTEPMRRTPLDSSGRIFERQGA
;
A
#
# COMPACT_ATOMS: atom_id res chain seq x y z
N MET A 1 -1.02 58.80 55.97
CA MET A 1 -0.08 57.88 55.29
C MET A 1 -0.93 56.79 54.65
N GLN A 2 -1.32 56.93 53.37
CA GLN A 2 -0.53 56.62 52.16
C GLN A 2 -0.07 55.16 52.13
N ASN A 3 -0.16 54.40 51.04
CA ASN A 3 -0.89 54.47 49.78
C ASN A 3 -0.67 53.08 49.16
N ARG A 4 -1.68 52.44 48.56
CA ARG A 4 -1.49 51.24 47.71
C ARG A 4 -1.04 51.67 46.31
N PRO A 5 -0.15 50.92 45.65
CA PRO A 5 -0.16 50.76 44.19
C PRO A 5 -0.39 49.27 43.83
N SER A 6 -1.44 48.88 43.12
CA SER A 6 -1.75 49.02 41.67
C SER A 6 -0.98 48.04 40.79
N ALA A 7 -1.73 47.12 40.19
CA ALA A 7 -1.33 46.14 39.20
C ALA A 7 -1.25 46.79 37.80
N ASP A 8 -0.16 46.57 37.07
CA ASP A 8 -0.12 46.62 35.60
C ASP A 8 1.24 46.11 35.06
N VAL A 9 1.34 44.83 34.69
CA VAL A 9 2.47 44.31 33.85
C VAL A 9 2.01 43.17 32.90
N GLY A 10 0.73 42.79 32.89
CA GLY A 10 0.24 41.61 32.14
C GLY A 10 -0.43 41.90 30.79
N THR A 11 -0.75 43.15 30.51
CA THR A 11 -1.70 43.56 29.46
C THR A 11 -1.03 44.22 28.25
N ASP A 12 0.16 44.81 28.40
CA ASP A 12 0.87 45.47 27.29
C ASP A 12 1.60 44.48 26.37
N THR A 13 2.08 43.34 26.90
CA THR A 13 2.80 42.35 26.09
C THR A 13 1.88 41.56 25.16
N MET A 14 0.61 41.33 25.53
CA MET A 14 -0.37 40.66 24.65
C MET A 14 -0.94 41.61 23.58
N ARG A 15 -0.99 42.92 23.85
CA ARG A 15 -1.51 43.91 22.91
C ARG A 15 -0.51 44.27 21.80
N ALA A 16 0.79 44.19 22.11
CA ALA A 16 1.87 44.37 21.13
C ALA A 16 1.97 43.21 20.12
N THR A 17 1.75 41.96 20.54
CA THR A 17 1.72 40.79 19.64
C THR A 17 0.47 40.75 18.77
N ALA A 18 -0.69 41.16 19.27
CA ALA A 18 -1.92 41.22 18.48
C ALA A 18 -1.84 42.25 17.33
N ASN A 19 -1.23 43.42 17.56
CA ASN A 19 -1.07 44.46 16.54
C ASN A 19 0.00 44.11 15.48
N ALA A 20 1.01 43.30 15.82
CA ALA A 20 2.01 42.83 14.86
C ALA A 20 1.44 41.77 13.89
N PHE A 21 0.46 40.96 14.33
CA PHE A 21 -0.20 39.98 13.47
C PHE A 21 -1.25 40.59 12.53
N GLN A 22 -1.85 41.72 12.90
CA GLN A 22 -2.82 42.42 12.05
C GLN A 22 -2.18 43.20 10.88
N GLY A 23 -0.90 43.57 10.98
CA GLY A 23 -0.16 44.31 9.95
C GLY A 23 0.28 43.50 8.73
N LEU A 24 0.26 42.16 8.80
CA LEU A 24 0.67 41.26 7.70
C LEU A 24 -0.49 40.80 6.82
N ALA A 25 -1.74 41.17 7.16
CA ALA A 25 -2.94 40.74 6.45
C ALA A 25 -3.28 41.57 5.18
N ASN A 26 -2.49 42.58 4.82
CA ASN A 26 -2.78 43.47 3.69
C ASN A 26 -1.62 43.53 2.67
N ALA A 27 -1.45 42.49 1.85
CA ALA A 27 -0.79 42.59 0.54
C ALA A 27 -1.28 41.49 -0.43
N LYS A 28 -2.05 41.92 -1.43
CA LYS A 28 -2.68 41.19 -2.58
C LYS A 28 -1.65 40.36 -3.38
N ILE A 29 -1.95 39.13 -3.82
CA ILE A 29 -2.74 38.69 -5.01
C ILE A 29 -2.30 39.32 -6.34
N PHE A 30 -1.76 38.49 -7.26
CA PHE A 30 -1.67 38.51 -8.74
C PHE A 30 -0.39 37.73 -9.13
N ALA A 31 -0.27 36.87 -10.14
CA ALA A 31 -1.12 36.30 -11.19
C ALA A 31 -0.34 35.05 -11.69
N TYR A 32 -0.99 33.93 -12.08
CA TYR A 32 -0.33 32.96 -12.96
C TYR A 32 -1.33 32.32 -13.92
N GLY A 33 -1.37 32.91 -15.12
CA GLY A 33 -1.65 32.19 -16.36
C GLY A 33 -0.33 31.70 -16.96
N GLU A 34 -0.40 30.52 -17.56
CA GLU A 34 0.52 29.86 -18.50
C GLU A 34 2.03 29.84 -18.22
N GLY A 35 2.53 28.61 -17.94
CA GLY A 35 3.87 28.12 -18.25
C GLY A 35 5.07 28.83 -17.62
N ILE A 36 5.77 28.17 -16.67
CA ILE A 36 7.24 28.10 -16.52
C ILE A 36 7.62 27.41 -15.18
N SER A 37 8.79 26.79 -15.19
CA SER A 37 9.47 25.97 -14.19
C SER A 37 9.39 26.39 -12.72
N PHE A 38 9.33 25.39 -11.84
CA PHE A 38 9.57 25.50 -10.39
C PHE A 38 10.92 26.14 -10.08
N THR A 39 10.93 27.39 -9.60
CA THR A 39 12.12 28.02 -9.00
C THR A 39 12.11 27.91 -7.47
N SER A 40 13.30 27.69 -6.88
CA SER A 40 13.56 27.33 -5.48
C SER A 40 13.07 28.31 -4.40
N ALA A 41 12.71 29.55 -4.74
CA ALA A 41 12.38 30.59 -3.76
C ALA A 41 11.03 30.39 -3.04
N HIS A 42 10.07 29.67 -3.63
CA HIS A 42 8.79 29.36 -2.98
C HIS A 42 8.92 28.24 -1.94
N ASN A 43 9.92 27.37 -2.10
CA ASN A 43 10.22 26.27 -1.17
C ASN A 43 10.81 26.78 0.15
N GLU A 44 11.64 27.82 0.10
CA GLU A 44 12.34 28.33 1.30
C GLU A 44 11.39 29.00 2.30
N ARG A 45 10.34 29.69 1.84
CA ARG A 45 9.37 30.36 2.72
C ARG A 45 8.43 29.38 3.43
N THR A 46 7.95 28.35 2.71
CA THR A 46 7.15 27.26 3.31
C THR A 46 8.01 26.44 4.29
N MET A 47 9.28 26.19 3.96
CA MET A 47 10.22 25.51 4.87
C MET A 47 10.60 26.36 6.10
N ALA A 48 10.60 27.69 6.00
CA ALA A 48 10.83 28.58 7.14
C ALA A 48 9.63 28.57 8.10
N GLN A 49 8.40 28.56 7.56
CA GLN A 49 7.17 28.50 8.33
C GLN A 49 7.00 27.13 9.04
N ASN A 50 7.31 26.03 8.36
CA ASN A 50 7.31 24.68 8.95
C ASN A 50 8.41 24.47 10.01
N ARG A 51 9.59 25.09 9.84
CA ARG A 51 10.67 25.05 10.85
C ARG A 51 10.32 25.83 12.11
N SER A 52 9.67 26.99 11.98
CA SER A 52 9.21 27.80 13.11
C SER A 52 8.13 27.10 13.94
N ILE A 53 7.29 26.28 13.30
CA ILE A 53 6.28 25.47 13.99
C ILE A 53 6.94 24.32 14.76
N ARG A 54 7.89 23.61 14.14
CA ARG A 54 8.67 22.54 14.80
C ARG A 54 9.45 23.03 16.04
N SER A 55 10.11 24.19 15.96
CA SER A 55 10.87 24.72 17.12
C SER A 55 9.97 25.11 18.30
N SER A 56 8.75 25.57 18.02
CA SER A 56 7.77 25.94 19.05
C SER A 56 7.23 24.69 19.77
N ILE A 57 7.14 23.56 19.07
CA ILE A 57 6.73 22.25 19.60
C ILE A 57 7.80 21.66 20.52
N ASP A 58 9.07 21.66 20.10
CA ASP A 58 10.18 21.12 20.90
C ASP A 58 10.40 21.87 22.23
N SER A 59 10.00 23.15 22.30
CA SER A 59 10.03 23.92 23.55
C SER A 59 8.89 23.56 24.51
N ALA A 60 7.74 23.09 23.99
CA ALA A 60 6.58 22.73 24.80
C ALA A 60 6.70 21.31 25.39
N THR A 61 7.33 20.38 24.67
CA THR A 61 7.49 18.98 25.11
C THR A 61 8.53 18.82 26.23
N ARG A 62 9.47 19.77 26.38
CA ARG A 62 10.48 19.75 27.45
C ARG A 62 9.93 20.10 28.84
N SER A 63 8.69 20.58 28.95
CA SER A 63 8.13 21.03 30.23
C SER A 63 7.30 19.98 30.99
N TYR A 64 7.18 18.74 30.49
CA TYR A 64 6.33 17.69 31.07
C TYR A 64 6.99 16.30 31.17
N ALA A 65 8.23 16.23 31.65
CA ALA A 65 8.85 14.96 32.02
C ALA A 65 9.07 14.87 33.53
N THR A 66 8.27 14.06 34.22
CA THR A 66 8.56 13.56 35.58
C THR A 66 8.79 12.04 35.55
N PRO A 67 9.69 11.48 36.40
CA PRO A 67 10.13 10.10 36.30
C PRO A 67 9.41 9.19 37.30
N ALA A 68 8.56 8.28 36.83
CA ALA A 68 8.04 7.17 37.64
C ALA A 68 7.46 6.04 36.77
N ALA A 69 8.33 5.17 36.23
CA ALA A 69 7.95 3.86 35.70
C ALA A 69 9.21 2.98 35.55
N ALA A 70 9.81 2.56 36.66
CA ALA A 70 10.91 1.61 36.67
C ALA A 70 10.71 0.60 37.80
N THR A 71 9.66 -0.21 37.70
CA THR A 71 9.48 -1.47 38.45
C THR A 71 8.29 -2.24 37.90
N THR A 72 8.49 -2.89 36.75
CA THR A 72 7.67 -4.02 36.24
C THR A 72 8.45 -4.71 35.10
N PHE A 73 9.68 -5.12 35.40
CA PHE A 73 10.52 -5.95 34.53
C PHE A 73 11.21 -6.98 35.43
N SER A 74 10.43 -7.94 35.94
CA SER A 74 11.00 -9.12 36.63
C SER A 74 10.13 -10.37 36.50
N ASP A 75 8.82 -10.25 36.27
CA ASP A 75 7.92 -11.43 36.32
C ASP A 75 7.63 -12.08 34.95
N HIS A 76 8.19 -11.57 33.85
CA HIS A 76 8.01 -12.15 32.52
C HIS A 76 9.17 -13.07 32.05
N HIS A 77 10.19 -13.27 32.89
CA HIS A 77 11.34 -14.11 32.52
C HIS A 77 11.21 -15.58 32.98
N GLU A 78 10.44 -15.88 34.03
CA GLU A 78 10.27 -17.26 34.53
C GLU A 78 9.24 -18.09 33.73
N HIS A 79 8.23 -17.45 33.12
CA HIS A 79 7.24 -18.17 32.31
C HIS A 79 7.77 -18.65 30.95
N ALA A 80 8.81 -18.00 30.40
CA ALA A 80 9.43 -18.38 29.13
C ALA A 80 10.37 -19.60 29.25
N GLN A 81 10.96 -19.84 30.44
CA GLN A 81 11.90 -20.94 30.67
C GLN A 81 11.23 -22.28 31.02
N SER A 82 9.99 -22.25 31.56
CA SER A 82 9.24 -23.50 31.82
C SER A 82 8.63 -24.13 30.57
N PHE A 83 8.37 -23.33 29.53
CA PHE A 83 7.88 -23.80 28.23
C PHE A 83 8.99 -24.45 27.38
N SER A 84 10.23 -23.94 27.44
CA SER A 84 11.38 -24.55 26.73
C SER A 84 11.75 -25.91 27.31
N ALA A 85 11.76 -26.06 28.65
CA ALA A 85 12.11 -27.33 29.31
C ALA A 85 11.06 -28.46 29.12
N ARG A 86 9.80 -28.11 28.80
CA ARG A 86 8.73 -29.08 28.52
C ARG A 86 8.68 -29.47 27.04
N ALA A 87 9.11 -28.58 26.14
CA ALA A 87 9.30 -28.87 24.72
C ALA A 87 10.51 -29.79 24.47
N GLU A 88 11.59 -29.65 25.25
CA GLU A 88 12.80 -30.47 25.09
C GLU A 88 12.64 -31.94 25.55
N ARG A 89 11.69 -32.24 26.44
CA ARG A 89 11.43 -33.62 26.90
C ARG A 89 10.55 -34.46 25.97
N HIS A 90 9.97 -33.88 24.92
CA HIS A 90 9.17 -34.61 23.93
C HIS A 90 9.94 -35.01 22.66
N VAL A 91 11.26 -34.73 22.60
CA VAL A 91 12.10 -34.96 21.40
C VAL A 91 13.06 -36.16 21.54
N SER A 92 12.96 -36.98 22.59
CA SER A 92 13.82 -38.18 22.76
C SER A 92 13.18 -39.51 22.34
N GLY A 93 12.04 -39.48 21.65
CA GLY A 93 11.51 -40.67 20.98
C GLY A 93 12.13 -40.82 19.59
N GLN A 94 13.07 -41.74 19.42
CA GLN A 94 13.57 -42.16 18.11
C GLN A 94 12.42 -42.74 17.26
N HIS A 95 11.68 -41.88 16.56
CA HIS A 95 10.93 -42.29 15.39
C HIS A 95 11.91 -42.31 14.23
N GLN A 96 12.38 -43.51 13.86
CA GLN A 96 12.93 -43.72 12.53
C GLN A 96 11.84 -43.37 11.53
N SER A 97 11.87 -42.15 11.00
CA SER A 97 11.10 -41.79 9.83
C SER A 97 11.56 -42.71 8.70
N ARG A 98 10.78 -43.76 8.41
CA ARG A 98 10.85 -44.40 7.09
C ARG A 98 10.58 -43.31 6.09
N THR A 99 11.62 -42.78 5.48
CA THR A 99 11.52 -41.94 4.29
C THR A 99 10.81 -42.81 3.25
N VAL A 100 9.50 -42.61 3.11
CA VAL A 100 8.76 -43.21 2.01
C VAL A 100 9.31 -42.52 0.77
N ALA A 101 10.21 -43.20 0.06
CA ALA A 101 10.79 -42.70 -1.17
C ALA A 101 9.64 -42.27 -2.10
N ARG A 102 9.74 -41.04 -2.64
CA ARG A 102 8.73 -40.56 -3.59
C ARG A 102 8.69 -41.55 -4.76
N PRO A 103 7.51 -42.07 -5.14
CA PRO A 103 7.38 -42.94 -6.30
C PRO A 103 8.05 -42.32 -7.52
N THR A 104 8.72 -43.13 -8.31
CA THR A 104 9.46 -42.74 -9.51
C THR A 104 8.72 -43.20 -10.77
N LEU A 105 9.12 -42.67 -11.93
CA LEU A 105 8.59 -43.15 -13.21
C LEU A 105 8.89 -44.65 -13.43
N THR A 106 9.98 -45.15 -12.85
CA THR A 106 10.35 -46.57 -12.85
C THR A 106 9.34 -47.41 -12.07
N ASP A 107 8.87 -46.92 -10.93
CA ASP A 107 7.85 -47.62 -10.12
C ASP A 107 6.51 -47.68 -10.86
N VAL A 108 6.13 -46.60 -11.56
CA VAL A 108 4.94 -46.58 -12.43
C VAL A 108 5.07 -47.57 -13.58
N ALA A 109 6.23 -47.62 -14.24
CA ALA A 109 6.49 -48.54 -15.35
C ALA A 109 6.41 -50.00 -14.89
N HIS A 110 6.98 -50.31 -13.72
CA HIS A 110 6.89 -51.63 -13.11
C HIS A 110 5.45 -52.01 -12.76
N LEU A 111 4.69 -51.12 -12.11
CA LEU A 111 3.31 -51.42 -11.72
C LEU A 111 2.37 -51.58 -12.93
N ALA A 112 2.59 -50.78 -13.99
CA ALA A 112 1.83 -50.88 -15.23
C ALA A 112 2.33 -52.00 -16.18
N ASN A 113 3.39 -52.72 -15.81
CA ASN A 113 4.04 -53.76 -16.61
C ASN A 113 4.43 -53.29 -18.03
N VAL A 114 5.10 -52.15 -18.11
CA VAL A 114 5.60 -51.56 -19.36
C VAL A 114 7.04 -51.06 -19.22
N SER A 115 7.68 -50.71 -20.33
CA SER A 115 8.98 -50.03 -20.28
C SER A 115 8.85 -48.60 -19.72
N VAL A 116 9.90 -48.07 -19.10
CA VAL A 116 9.96 -46.67 -18.64
C VAL A 116 9.69 -45.69 -19.79
N ALA A 117 10.15 -46.00 -21.00
CA ALA A 117 9.88 -45.20 -22.19
C ALA A 117 8.39 -45.21 -22.56
N THR A 118 7.72 -46.36 -22.47
CA THR A 118 6.27 -46.51 -22.71
C THR A 118 5.45 -45.78 -21.63
N ALA A 119 5.85 -45.87 -20.36
CA ALA A 119 5.21 -45.14 -19.27
C ALA A 119 5.36 -43.61 -19.46
N SER A 120 6.55 -43.14 -19.85
CA SER A 120 6.80 -41.74 -20.18
C SER A 120 5.89 -41.25 -21.30
N LYS A 121 5.82 -42.00 -22.41
CA LYS A 121 4.99 -41.64 -23.58
C LYS A 121 3.49 -41.64 -23.24
N ALA A 122 3.02 -42.60 -22.45
CA ALA A 122 1.62 -42.72 -22.05
C ALA A 122 1.17 -41.55 -21.16
N LEU A 123 2.06 -41.07 -20.26
CA LEU A 123 1.83 -39.88 -19.42
C LEU A 123 2.02 -38.56 -20.18
N ASN A 124 2.69 -38.56 -21.33
CA ASN A 124 2.98 -37.37 -22.14
C ASN A 124 2.02 -37.14 -23.32
N HIS A 125 1.15 -38.10 -23.66
CA HIS A 125 0.28 -38.02 -24.85
C HIS A 125 1.03 -37.78 -26.17
N THR A 126 2.29 -38.20 -26.28
CA THR A 126 3.20 -37.81 -27.38
C THR A 126 3.32 -38.83 -28.51
N ASP A 127 2.71 -40.02 -28.40
CA ASP A 127 2.78 -41.09 -29.40
C ASP A 127 1.49 -41.92 -29.47
N ARG A 128 1.29 -42.66 -30.58
CA ARG A 128 0.20 -43.64 -30.74
C ARG A 128 0.40 -44.86 -29.82
N ILE A 129 -0.01 -44.71 -28.56
CA ILE A 129 -0.12 -45.81 -27.58
C ILE A 129 -1.54 -46.35 -27.62
N SER A 130 -1.70 -47.66 -27.41
CA SER A 130 -3.03 -48.26 -27.31
C SER A 130 -3.79 -47.68 -26.11
N ALA A 131 -5.10 -47.49 -26.28
CA ALA A 131 -5.96 -46.98 -25.20
C ALA A 131 -5.95 -47.89 -23.96
N SER A 132 -5.65 -49.18 -24.11
CA SER A 132 -5.48 -50.11 -22.99
C SER A 132 -4.20 -49.85 -22.21
N THR A 133 -3.06 -49.69 -22.88
CA THR A 133 -1.77 -49.40 -22.24
C THR A 133 -1.77 -48.03 -21.57
N GLN A 134 -2.39 -47.02 -22.19
CA GLN A 134 -2.49 -45.69 -21.60
C GLN A 134 -3.31 -45.70 -20.30
N ARG A 135 -4.45 -46.40 -20.27
CA ARG A 135 -5.26 -46.56 -19.05
C ARG A 135 -4.50 -47.28 -17.93
N ALA A 136 -3.75 -48.34 -18.27
CA ALA A 136 -2.95 -49.08 -17.30
C ALA A 136 -1.87 -48.21 -16.64
N VAL A 137 -1.18 -47.36 -17.43
CA VAL A 137 -0.16 -46.44 -16.92
C VAL A 137 -0.76 -45.34 -16.04
N LEU A 138 -1.91 -44.77 -16.44
CA LEU A 138 -2.58 -43.74 -15.65
C LEU A 138 -3.09 -44.28 -14.31
N ALA A 139 -3.69 -45.47 -14.31
CA ALA A 139 -4.15 -46.14 -13.09
C ALA A 139 -2.97 -46.48 -12.14
N ALA A 140 -1.85 -46.95 -12.68
CA ALA A 140 -0.64 -47.21 -11.90
C ALA A 140 -0.05 -45.93 -11.29
N ALA A 141 -0.04 -44.83 -12.04
CA ALA A 141 0.42 -43.54 -11.54
C ALA A 141 -0.48 -43.00 -10.42
N GLU A 142 -1.80 -43.12 -10.57
CA GLU A 142 -2.78 -42.73 -9.56
C GLU A 142 -2.65 -43.58 -8.28
N GLN A 143 -2.55 -44.90 -8.43
CA GLN A 143 -2.40 -45.84 -7.32
C GLN A 143 -1.12 -45.59 -6.50
N LEU A 144 -0.03 -45.20 -7.15
CA LEU A 144 1.22 -44.86 -6.48
C LEU A 144 1.23 -43.44 -5.92
N GLY A 145 0.25 -42.59 -6.23
CA GLY A 145 0.34 -41.16 -5.96
C GLY A 145 1.48 -40.47 -6.73
N TYR A 146 1.95 -41.10 -7.82
CA TYR A 146 2.97 -40.54 -8.70
C TYR A 146 2.39 -39.36 -9.47
N ARG A 147 2.79 -38.16 -9.06
CA ARG A 147 2.63 -36.96 -9.89
C ARG A 147 3.90 -36.80 -10.69
N LYS A 148 3.76 -36.87 -12.01
CA LYS A 148 4.86 -36.52 -12.90
C LYS A 148 5.30 -35.09 -12.56
N SER A 149 6.55 -34.94 -12.11
CA SER A 149 7.22 -33.64 -12.21
C SER A 149 7.22 -33.31 -13.69
N THR A 150 6.79 -32.11 -14.07
CA THR A 150 6.79 -31.60 -15.46
C THR A 150 8.18 -31.64 -16.13
N ASP A 151 9.18 -32.22 -15.47
CA ASP A 151 10.58 -32.04 -15.76
C ASP A 151 11.32 -33.11 -16.58
N THR A 152 10.77 -34.30 -16.84
CA THR A 152 11.54 -35.39 -17.51
C THR A 152 11.42 -35.46 -19.05
N GLY A 153 11.44 -34.31 -19.71
CA GLY A 153 11.48 -34.18 -21.17
C GLY A 153 12.85 -33.71 -21.67
N ALA A 154 13.90 -34.48 -21.38
CA ALA A 154 15.26 -34.18 -21.85
C ALA A 154 15.52 -34.89 -23.19
N THR A 155 14.97 -34.35 -24.28
CA THR A 155 15.47 -34.61 -25.63
C THR A 155 15.12 -33.44 -26.55
N SER A 156 16.18 -32.85 -27.14
CA SER A 156 16.21 -31.87 -28.24
C SER A 156 15.73 -30.44 -27.98
N GLY A 157 16.70 -29.51 -27.92
CA GLY A 157 16.50 -28.08 -28.20
C GLY A 157 16.47 -27.17 -26.97
N HIS A 158 17.61 -26.56 -26.65
CA HIS A 158 17.72 -25.47 -25.66
C HIS A 158 16.93 -24.23 -26.12
N ARG A 159 15.63 -24.19 -25.84
CA ARG A 159 14.83 -22.96 -25.71
C ARG A 159 14.00 -23.07 -24.43
N ASN A 160 14.37 -22.29 -23.41
CA ASN A 160 13.73 -22.06 -22.11
C ASN A 160 12.48 -22.89 -21.83
N LYS A 161 12.67 -24.02 -21.15
CA LYS A 161 11.57 -24.75 -20.56
C LYS A 161 11.09 -23.97 -19.34
N ARG A 162 9.87 -23.44 -19.43
CA ARG A 162 9.24 -22.68 -18.35
C ARG A 162 8.93 -23.58 -17.16
N THR A 163 9.22 -23.13 -15.95
CA THR A 163 8.97 -23.89 -14.71
C THR A 163 7.54 -23.71 -14.21
N GLY A 164 6.84 -22.67 -14.66
CA GLY A 164 5.56 -22.23 -14.09
C GLY A 164 5.74 -21.51 -12.76
N LEU A 165 6.97 -21.16 -12.35
CA LEU A 165 7.21 -20.44 -11.09
C LEU A 165 7.41 -18.96 -11.38
N VAL A 166 6.74 -18.10 -10.61
CA VAL A 166 6.91 -16.65 -10.65
C VAL A 166 7.44 -16.18 -9.30
N GLY A 167 8.48 -15.36 -9.29
CA GLY A 167 8.96 -14.73 -8.07
C GLY A 167 8.16 -13.48 -7.76
N LEU A 168 7.67 -13.35 -6.52
CA LEU A 168 7.15 -12.09 -5.99
C LEU A 168 8.10 -11.59 -4.92
N ILE A 169 8.71 -10.43 -5.15
CA ILE A 169 9.69 -9.83 -4.24
C ILE A 169 9.10 -8.56 -3.68
N THR A 170 9.19 -8.38 -2.37
CA THR A 170 8.59 -7.21 -1.72
C THR A 170 9.46 -6.58 -0.64
N SER A 171 9.42 -5.25 -0.52
CA SER A 171 9.95 -4.54 0.65
C SER A 171 8.93 -4.39 1.78
N ASP A 172 7.64 -4.67 1.53
CA ASP A 172 6.56 -4.57 2.50
C ASP A 172 6.67 -5.66 3.56
N TYR A 173 7.11 -5.26 4.75
CA TYR A 173 7.34 -6.17 5.87
C TYR A 173 6.06 -6.73 6.48
N ASN A 174 5.02 -5.91 6.57
CA ASN A 174 3.79 -6.28 7.27
C ASN A 174 2.79 -6.99 6.36
N GLY A 175 3.10 -7.13 5.06
CA GLY A 175 2.25 -7.76 4.07
C GLY A 175 0.98 -6.97 3.76
N ARG A 176 0.94 -5.67 4.13
CA ARG A 176 -0.21 -4.78 3.92
C ARG A 176 -0.57 -4.65 2.44
N PHE A 177 0.43 -4.62 1.58
CA PHE A 177 0.30 -4.51 0.13
C PHE A 177 0.64 -5.83 -0.55
N ALA A 178 1.69 -6.53 -0.09
CA ALA A 178 2.16 -7.74 -0.75
C ALA A 178 1.15 -8.90 -0.72
N LEU A 179 0.41 -9.09 0.39
CA LEU A 179 -0.52 -10.22 0.51
C LEU A 179 -1.81 -10.04 -0.31
N PRO A 180 -2.49 -8.88 -0.30
CA PRO A 180 -3.60 -8.64 -1.22
C PRO A 180 -3.16 -8.69 -2.69
N LEU A 181 -1.94 -8.23 -3.00
CA LEU A 181 -1.40 -8.28 -4.35
C LEU A 181 -1.18 -9.73 -4.78
N LEU A 182 -0.57 -10.55 -3.92
CA LEU A 182 -0.39 -11.98 -4.14
C LEU A 182 -1.74 -12.67 -4.38
N THR A 183 -2.76 -12.36 -3.57
CA THR A 183 -4.13 -12.90 -3.75
C THR A 183 -4.67 -12.58 -5.16
N GLY A 184 -4.47 -11.35 -5.62
CA GLY A 184 -4.81 -10.93 -6.97
C GLY A 184 -4.04 -11.67 -8.07
N ALA A 185 -2.72 -11.77 -7.91
CA ALA A 185 -1.84 -12.44 -8.85
C ALA A 185 -2.15 -13.95 -8.96
N GLU A 186 -2.34 -14.64 -7.83
CA GLU A 186 -2.66 -16.08 -7.77
C GLU A 186 -3.94 -16.42 -8.55
N SER A 187 -4.96 -15.55 -8.51
CA SER A 187 -6.20 -15.76 -9.28
C SER A 187 -5.95 -15.89 -10.80
N THR A 188 -4.91 -15.23 -11.31
CA THR A 188 -4.52 -15.25 -12.73
C THR A 188 -3.47 -16.33 -13.01
N LEU A 189 -2.49 -16.47 -12.13
CA LEU A 189 -1.41 -17.46 -12.27
C LEU A 189 -1.96 -18.88 -12.19
N GLY A 190 -2.87 -19.17 -11.25
CA GLY A 190 -3.47 -20.49 -11.07
C GLY A 190 -4.23 -20.96 -12.31
N ALA A 191 -4.96 -20.05 -12.98
CA ALA A 191 -5.64 -20.35 -14.24
C ALA A 191 -4.68 -20.70 -15.40
N SER A 192 -3.39 -20.37 -15.24
CA SER A 192 -2.33 -20.60 -16.24
C SER A 192 -1.33 -21.68 -15.83
N ASN A 193 -1.62 -22.50 -14.81
CA ASN A 193 -0.69 -23.48 -14.22
C ASN A 193 0.63 -22.87 -13.72
N HIS A 194 0.60 -21.63 -13.23
CA HIS A 194 1.74 -20.99 -12.58
C HIS A 194 1.52 -20.90 -11.06
N ALA A 195 2.62 -20.89 -10.30
CA ALA A 195 2.63 -20.66 -8.86
C ALA A 195 3.56 -19.48 -8.53
N ALA A 196 3.26 -18.78 -7.43
CA ALA A 196 4.07 -17.66 -6.96
C ALA A 196 4.96 -18.07 -5.77
N LEU A 197 6.20 -17.56 -5.75
CA LEU A 197 7.14 -17.67 -4.64
C LEU A 197 7.35 -16.28 -4.04
N LEU A 198 6.81 -16.04 -2.84
CA LEU A 198 6.93 -14.78 -2.13
C LEU A 198 8.27 -14.71 -1.35
N MET A 199 9.03 -13.63 -1.55
CA MET A 199 10.22 -13.31 -0.75
C MET A 199 10.19 -11.85 -0.28
N SER A 200 10.37 -11.62 1.02
CA SER A 200 10.43 -10.27 1.59
C SER A 200 11.86 -9.82 1.82
N SER A 201 12.24 -8.69 1.22
CA SER A 201 13.56 -8.07 1.37
C SER A 201 13.65 -7.15 2.60
N HIS A 202 12.53 -6.85 3.26
CA HIS A 202 12.46 -5.92 4.40
C HIS A 202 13.10 -4.55 4.10
N GLY A 203 12.96 -4.06 2.85
CA GLY A 203 13.56 -2.81 2.40
C GLY A 203 15.10 -2.82 2.31
N ARG A 204 15.74 -3.99 2.37
CA ARG A 204 17.21 -4.12 2.33
C ARG A 204 17.68 -4.52 0.92
N PRO A 205 18.37 -3.63 0.17
CA PRO A 205 18.80 -3.92 -1.21
C PRO A 205 19.67 -5.17 -1.35
N ALA A 206 20.57 -5.42 -0.39
CA ALA A 206 21.40 -6.63 -0.41
C ALA A 206 20.58 -7.92 -0.26
N LEU A 207 19.50 -7.87 0.52
CA LEU A 207 18.60 -9.00 0.71
C LEU A 207 17.69 -9.18 -0.52
N GLU A 208 17.19 -8.08 -1.10
CA GLU A 208 16.45 -8.10 -2.37
C GLU A 208 17.27 -8.80 -3.46
N LYS A 209 18.53 -8.40 -3.65
CA LYS A 209 19.44 -9.05 -4.60
C LYS A 209 19.60 -10.55 -4.32
N SER A 210 19.89 -10.92 -3.09
CA SER A 210 20.05 -12.32 -2.67
C SER A 210 18.78 -13.16 -2.92
N HIS A 211 17.59 -12.55 -2.77
CA HIS A 211 16.32 -13.20 -3.10
C HIS A 211 16.12 -13.39 -4.60
N ILE A 212 16.46 -12.39 -5.42
CA ILE A 212 16.43 -12.51 -6.88
C ILE A 212 17.37 -13.64 -7.33
N ASP A 213 18.60 -13.66 -6.84
CA ASP A 213 19.59 -14.70 -7.17
C ASP A 213 19.06 -16.11 -6.84
N ARG A 214 18.40 -16.27 -5.68
CA ARG A 214 17.78 -17.54 -5.27
C ARG A 214 16.59 -17.92 -6.14
N LEU A 215 15.69 -16.99 -6.41
CA LEU A 215 14.53 -17.24 -7.26
C LEU A 215 14.96 -17.68 -8.66
N ALA A 216 15.95 -17.01 -9.22
CA ALA A 216 16.47 -17.36 -10.53
C ALA A 216 17.23 -18.70 -10.52
N ALA A 217 17.94 -19.04 -9.44
CA ALA A 217 18.51 -20.39 -9.25
C ALA A 217 17.44 -21.49 -9.13
N HIS A 218 16.24 -21.15 -8.64
CA HIS A 218 15.06 -22.02 -8.64
C HIS A 218 14.29 -22.04 -9.98
N GLY A 219 14.80 -21.34 -10.99
CA GLY A 219 14.24 -21.35 -12.34
C GLY A 219 12.92 -20.60 -12.48
N VAL A 220 12.65 -19.56 -11.67
CA VAL A 220 11.46 -18.73 -11.91
C VAL A 220 11.46 -18.17 -13.33
N ASP A 221 10.28 -18.10 -13.94
CA ASP A 221 10.11 -17.62 -15.30
C ASP A 221 10.10 -16.08 -15.37
N GLY A 222 9.78 -15.41 -14.26
CA GLY A 222 9.68 -13.96 -14.19
C GLY A 222 9.46 -13.43 -12.78
N LEU A 223 9.50 -12.10 -12.65
CA LEU A 223 9.47 -11.41 -11.36
C LEU A 223 8.33 -10.37 -11.30
N ILE A 224 7.68 -10.30 -10.15
CA ILE A 224 6.81 -9.19 -9.73
C ILE A 224 7.47 -8.52 -8.53
N VAL A 225 7.75 -7.22 -8.63
CA VAL A 225 8.33 -6.40 -7.57
C VAL A 225 7.22 -5.57 -6.94
N VAL A 226 7.14 -5.58 -5.61
CA VAL A 226 6.12 -4.89 -4.83
C VAL A 226 6.77 -4.01 -3.77
N GLY A 227 6.68 -2.70 -3.93
CA GLY A 227 7.16 -1.73 -2.95
C GLY A 227 6.32 -1.65 -1.68
N ASP A 228 6.89 -1.00 -0.67
CA ASP A 228 6.27 -0.57 0.58
C ASP A 228 5.82 0.91 0.53
N THR A 229 6.20 1.62 -0.53
CA THR A 229 5.78 2.99 -0.83
C THR A 229 5.36 3.11 -2.30
N THR A 230 4.79 4.25 -2.69
CA THR A 230 4.51 4.55 -4.10
C THR A 230 5.61 5.36 -4.79
N ASN A 231 6.76 5.53 -4.12
CA ASN A 231 7.86 6.32 -4.66
C ASN A 231 8.54 5.59 -5.82
N PRO A 232 8.85 6.27 -6.94
CA PRO A 232 9.56 5.64 -8.04
C PRO A 232 10.93 5.12 -7.61
N ARG A 233 11.23 3.87 -7.95
CA ARG A 233 12.48 3.18 -7.62
C ARG A 233 13.43 3.04 -8.82
N PRO A 234 14.76 2.91 -8.59
CA PRO A 234 15.65 2.46 -9.65
C PRO A 234 15.22 1.09 -10.19
N PRO A 235 15.37 0.86 -11.52
CA PRO A 235 15.15 -0.46 -12.08
C PRO A 235 16.11 -1.48 -11.46
N LEU A 236 15.69 -2.73 -11.39
CA LEU A 236 16.59 -3.84 -11.08
C LEU A 236 17.67 -3.94 -12.16
N ASP A 237 18.91 -4.20 -11.74
CA ASP A 237 20.01 -4.42 -12.68
C ASP A 237 19.68 -5.63 -13.58
N PRO A 238 19.68 -5.49 -14.93
CA PRO A 238 19.43 -6.60 -15.86
C PRO A 238 20.34 -7.82 -15.63
N ARG A 239 21.55 -7.61 -15.09
CA ARG A 239 22.47 -8.69 -14.70
C ARG A 239 21.96 -9.46 -13.48
N THR A 240 21.31 -8.78 -12.55
CA THR A 240 20.69 -9.39 -11.36
C THR A 240 19.43 -10.16 -11.75
N THR A 241 18.63 -9.64 -12.70
CA THR A 241 17.42 -10.33 -13.16
C THR A 241 17.72 -11.47 -14.13
N MET A 242 18.96 -11.59 -14.65
CA MET A 242 19.37 -12.60 -15.63
C MET A 242 18.46 -12.66 -16.87
N GLY A 243 17.89 -11.52 -17.27
CA GLY A 243 16.99 -11.41 -18.41
C GLY A 243 15.55 -11.85 -18.16
N LEU A 244 15.17 -12.11 -16.91
CA LEU A 244 13.78 -12.38 -16.53
C LEU A 244 12.91 -11.13 -16.77
N PRO A 245 11.68 -11.30 -17.30
CA PRO A 245 10.72 -10.20 -17.35
C PRO A 245 10.34 -9.77 -15.93
N VAL A 246 10.30 -8.45 -15.72
CA VAL A 246 10.00 -7.84 -14.42
C VAL A 246 8.79 -6.91 -14.54
N ILE A 247 7.84 -7.07 -13.65
CA ILE A 247 6.71 -6.15 -13.48
C ILE A 247 6.85 -5.46 -12.13
N TYR A 248 6.81 -4.13 -12.11
CA TYR A 248 6.83 -3.32 -10.90
C TYR A 248 5.41 -2.95 -10.50
N THR A 249 5.13 -2.97 -9.21
CA THR A 249 3.79 -2.71 -8.69
C THR A 249 3.86 -1.88 -7.42
N TYR A 250 2.94 -0.94 -7.27
CA TYR A 250 2.91 0.03 -6.18
C TYR A 250 4.06 1.07 -6.26
N ASP A 251 5.32 0.65 -6.33
CA ASP A 251 6.50 1.49 -6.60
C ASP A 251 6.97 1.38 -8.06
N PRO A 252 6.66 2.35 -8.93
CA PRO A 252 7.01 2.25 -10.34
C PRO A 252 8.53 2.30 -10.55
N SER A 253 9.01 1.58 -11.58
CA SER A 253 10.38 1.78 -12.05
C SER A 253 10.55 3.16 -12.67
N ARG A 254 11.73 3.75 -12.49
CA ARG A 254 12.13 5.00 -13.16
C ARG A 254 12.46 4.81 -14.64
N ASP A 255 12.63 3.58 -15.11
CA ASP A 255 12.85 3.28 -16.52
C ASP A 255 11.50 3.16 -17.25
N PRO A 256 11.20 4.03 -18.24
CA PRO A 256 9.95 3.93 -19.01
C PRO A 256 9.86 2.68 -19.90
N ALA A 257 10.99 1.98 -20.13
CA ALA A 257 11.00 0.68 -20.79
C ALA A 257 10.58 -0.47 -19.85
N ASP A 258 10.46 -0.24 -18.55
CA ASP A 258 9.91 -1.24 -17.63
C ASP A 258 8.38 -1.21 -17.62
N CYS A 259 7.78 -2.29 -17.16
CA CYS A 259 6.34 -2.37 -16.92
C CYS A 259 6.02 -2.03 -15.47
N SER A 260 5.26 -0.97 -15.23
CA SER A 260 4.83 -0.56 -13.89
C SER A 260 3.32 -0.47 -13.79
N ILE A 261 2.75 -0.94 -12.67
CA ILE A 261 1.31 -0.86 -12.38
C ILE A 261 1.12 -0.16 -11.03
N ILE A 262 0.40 0.96 -11.03
CA ILE A 262 0.23 1.81 -9.85
C ILE A 262 -1.24 2.16 -9.60
N CYS A 263 -1.54 2.60 -8.39
CA CYS A 263 -2.84 3.17 -8.05
C CYS A 263 -3.01 4.57 -8.66
N ASP A 264 -4.21 4.91 -9.13
CA ASP A 264 -4.55 6.25 -9.60
C ASP A 264 -4.83 7.21 -8.42
N ASN A 265 -3.76 7.57 -7.73
CA ASN A 265 -3.78 8.50 -6.61
C ASN A 265 -4.25 9.92 -7.01
N VAL A 266 -4.00 10.33 -8.26
CA VAL A 266 -4.44 11.64 -8.76
C VAL A 266 -5.96 11.64 -8.97
N GLY A 267 -6.50 10.62 -9.63
CA GLY A 267 -7.94 10.45 -9.79
C GLY A 267 -8.67 10.35 -8.46
N ALA A 268 -8.13 9.60 -7.50
CA ALA A 268 -8.72 9.49 -6.17
C ALA A 268 -8.74 10.83 -5.40
N GLY A 269 -7.64 11.58 -5.45
CA GLY A 269 -7.58 12.92 -4.84
C GLY A 269 -8.58 13.89 -5.46
N ALA A 270 -8.78 13.82 -6.78
CA ALA A 270 -9.79 14.60 -7.48
C ALA A 270 -11.21 14.21 -7.04
N GLN A 271 -11.53 12.91 -7.06
CA GLN A 271 -12.84 12.38 -6.68
C GLN A 271 -13.20 12.69 -5.21
N ALA A 272 -12.22 12.74 -4.30
CA ALA A 272 -12.45 13.10 -2.90
C ALA A 272 -13.04 14.50 -2.76
N ILE A 273 -12.47 15.47 -3.49
CA ILE A 273 -12.94 16.86 -3.46
C ILE A 273 -14.27 17.00 -4.19
N GLU A 274 -14.45 16.35 -5.35
CA GLU A 274 -15.73 16.35 -6.08
C GLU A 274 -16.87 15.85 -5.19
N TYR A 275 -16.63 14.75 -4.48
CA TYR A 275 -17.61 14.17 -3.57
C TYR A 275 -17.93 15.11 -2.41
N LEU A 276 -16.93 15.67 -1.71
CA LEU A 276 -17.20 16.63 -0.62
C LEU A 276 -17.97 17.88 -1.10
N LEU A 277 -17.63 18.42 -2.26
CA LEU A 277 -18.34 19.55 -2.86
C LEU A 277 -19.79 19.18 -3.22
N SER A 278 -20.03 17.95 -3.70
CA SER A 278 -21.38 17.43 -4.00
C SER A 278 -22.25 17.29 -2.75
N LEU A 279 -21.65 17.03 -1.59
CA LEU A 279 -22.32 17.02 -0.28
C LEU A 279 -22.61 18.43 0.26
N GLY A 280 -22.28 19.48 -0.51
CA GLY A 280 -22.47 20.87 -0.10
C GLY A 280 -21.37 21.41 0.81
N ARG A 281 -20.27 20.67 1.04
CA ARG A 281 -19.13 21.13 1.85
C ARG A 281 -18.34 22.18 1.10
N ARG A 282 -17.82 23.20 1.80
CA ARG A 282 -17.20 24.39 1.20
C ARG A 282 -15.90 24.78 1.90
N TYR A 283 -15.77 24.51 3.20
CA TYR A 283 -14.60 24.82 4.00
C TYR A 283 -13.79 23.54 4.26
N ILE A 284 -13.09 23.11 3.21
CA ILE A 284 -12.44 21.80 3.15
C ILE A 284 -10.94 21.94 3.44
N ALA A 285 -10.40 21.15 4.36
CA ALA A 285 -8.96 21.00 4.59
C ALA A 285 -8.44 19.66 4.04
N VAL A 286 -7.12 19.60 3.82
CA VAL A 286 -6.41 18.35 3.49
C VAL A 286 -5.36 18.06 4.56
N ILE A 287 -5.38 16.85 5.12
CA ILE A 287 -4.34 16.37 6.05
C ILE A 287 -3.58 15.22 5.37
N ALA A 288 -2.32 15.46 5.08
CA ALA A 288 -1.41 14.57 4.37
C ALA A 288 -0.40 13.92 5.32
N GLY A 289 0.20 12.81 4.87
CA GLY A 289 1.42 12.27 5.47
C GLY A 289 2.66 13.07 5.07
N PRO A 290 3.85 12.45 5.07
CA PRO A 290 5.10 13.08 4.66
C PRO A 290 5.06 13.57 3.21
N GLU A 291 5.61 14.76 2.98
CA GLU A 291 5.59 15.45 1.68
C GLU A 291 6.46 14.74 0.63
N ASP A 292 7.43 13.93 1.03
CA ASP A 292 8.32 13.21 0.14
C ASP A 292 7.66 11.99 -0.52
N PHE A 293 6.54 11.49 0.02
CA PHE A 293 5.79 10.36 -0.54
C PHE A 293 5.01 10.74 -1.80
N GLN A 294 5.16 9.94 -2.85
CA GLN A 294 4.51 10.13 -4.14
C GLN A 294 2.98 10.05 -4.02
N ALA A 295 2.44 9.16 -3.17
CA ALA A 295 1.00 9.09 -2.90
C ALA A 295 0.46 10.40 -2.33
N ALA A 296 1.19 11.04 -1.39
CA ALA A 296 0.78 12.33 -0.84
C ALA A 296 0.75 13.40 -1.93
N LYS A 297 1.82 13.49 -2.74
CA LYS A 297 1.92 14.45 -3.86
C LYS A 297 0.81 14.26 -4.88
N ASP A 298 0.53 13.04 -5.29
CA ASP A 298 -0.45 12.74 -6.33
C ASP A 298 -1.89 12.97 -5.85
N ARG A 299 -2.23 12.53 -4.64
CA ARG A 299 -3.54 12.80 -4.03
C ARG A 299 -3.79 14.30 -3.86
N VAL A 300 -2.78 15.05 -3.38
CA VAL A 300 -2.85 16.51 -3.25
C VAL A 300 -2.96 17.18 -4.62
N ARG A 301 -2.24 16.72 -5.63
CA ARG A 301 -2.34 17.22 -7.02
C ARG A 301 -3.75 17.04 -7.57
N GLY A 302 -4.35 15.87 -7.39
CA GLY A 302 -5.74 15.59 -7.76
C GLY A 302 -6.71 16.55 -7.09
N ALA A 303 -6.61 16.66 -5.76
CA ALA A 303 -7.44 17.55 -4.97
C ALA A 303 -7.33 19.02 -5.41
N TRP A 304 -6.11 19.53 -5.60
CA TRP A 304 -5.86 20.90 -6.06
C TRP A 304 -6.43 21.19 -7.43
N ARG A 305 -6.29 20.25 -8.37
CA ARG A 305 -6.85 20.38 -9.71
C ARG A 305 -8.37 20.52 -9.63
N THR A 306 -9.03 19.70 -8.83
CA THR A 306 -10.48 19.76 -8.63
C THR A 306 -10.91 21.04 -7.92
N PHE A 307 -10.23 21.45 -6.84
CA PHE A 307 -10.50 22.73 -6.20
C PHE A 307 -10.47 23.88 -7.22
N THR A 308 -9.42 23.92 -8.05
CA THR A 308 -9.27 24.94 -9.09
C THR A 308 -10.38 24.86 -10.14
N LEU A 309 -10.75 23.66 -10.57
CA LEU A 309 -11.80 23.45 -11.58
C LEU A 309 -13.18 23.97 -11.14
N TYR A 310 -13.49 23.89 -9.84
CA TYR A 310 -14.76 24.35 -9.27
C TYR A 310 -14.68 25.73 -8.60
N ASP A 311 -13.60 26.49 -8.83
CA ASP A 311 -13.35 27.80 -8.22
C ASP A 311 -13.35 27.81 -6.67
N PHE A 312 -12.95 26.69 -6.07
CA PHE A 312 -12.72 26.54 -4.63
C PHE A 312 -11.22 26.56 -4.30
N ARG A 313 -10.90 26.73 -3.02
CA ARG A 313 -9.55 26.55 -2.48
C ARG A 313 -9.64 25.79 -1.15
N PRO A 314 -8.67 24.92 -0.83
CA PRO A 314 -8.61 24.33 0.50
C PRO A 314 -8.37 25.42 1.53
N VAL A 315 -8.98 25.30 2.72
CA VAL A 315 -8.70 26.23 3.83
C VAL A 315 -7.28 26.06 4.35
N ALA A 316 -6.76 24.82 4.30
CA ALA A 316 -5.39 24.47 4.63
C ALA A 316 -5.00 23.11 4.03
N VAL A 317 -3.70 22.91 3.80
CA VAL A 317 -3.09 21.62 3.46
C VAL A 317 -1.92 21.41 4.41
N LEU A 318 -1.98 20.36 5.24
CA LEU A 318 -0.98 20.09 6.28
C LEU A 318 -0.25 18.77 5.99
N PHE A 319 1.06 18.71 6.21
CA PHE A 319 1.90 17.51 6.00
C PHE A 319 2.71 17.20 7.27
N ASP A 320 2.74 15.93 7.69
CA ASP A 320 3.63 15.45 8.74
C ASP A 320 3.92 13.95 8.58
N ALA A 321 3.20 13.06 9.28
CA ALA A 321 3.46 11.63 9.34
C ALA A 321 2.23 10.80 8.99
N TRP A 322 2.42 9.54 8.58
CA TRP A 322 1.33 8.56 8.47
C TRP A 322 0.98 8.03 9.87
N SER A 323 0.21 8.77 10.67
CA SER A 323 -0.17 8.35 12.01
C SER A 323 -1.50 8.92 12.51
N GLU A 324 -2.15 8.21 13.44
CA GLU A 324 -3.36 8.71 14.11
C GLU A 324 -3.06 9.94 14.95
N GLU A 325 -1.92 9.95 15.65
CA GLU A 325 -1.50 11.07 16.49
C GLU A 325 -1.38 12.35 15.66
N TRP A 326 -0.82 12.26 14.46
CA TRP A 326 -0.80 13.38 13.54
C TRP A 326 -2.20 13.84 13.15
N GLY A 327 -3.08 12.91 12.75
CA GLY A 327 -4.46 13.24 12.38
C GLY A 327 -5.21 13.98 13.50
N GLU A 328 -5.05 13.52 14.75
CA GLU A 328 -5.67 14.12 15.93
C GLU A 328 -5.16 15.55 16.17
N ARG A 329 -3.83 15.75 16.16
CA ARG A 329 -3.21 17.08 16.35
C ARG A 329 -3.58 18.04 15.23
N ALA A 330 -3.56 17.58 13.98
CA ALA A 330 -3.89 18.38 12.80
C ALA A 330 -5.37 18.82 12.81
N ALA A 331 -6.31 17.94 13.16
CA ALA A 331 -7.71 18.29 13.26
C ALA A 331 -7.97 19.39 14.31
N LYS A 332 -7.32 19.30 15.47
CA LYS A 332 -7.41 20.35 16.50
C LYS A 332 -6.87 21.69 16.00
N LEU A 333 -5.68 21.69 15.39
CA LEU A 333 -5.09 22.90 14.82
C LEU A 333 -6.00 23.56 13.77
N LEU A 334 -6.61 22.74 12.91
CA LEU A 334 -7.52 23.23 11.88
C LEU A 334 -8.79 23.86 12.47
N LEU A 335 -9.37 23.27 13.52
CA LEU A 335 -10.53 23.85 14.19
C LEU A 335 -10.21 25.19 14.87
N ASP A 336 -9.02 25.30 15.48
CA ASP A 336 -8.58 26.54 16.14
C ASP A 336 -8.37 27.68 15.12
N GLN A 337 -7.80 27.37 13.95
CA GLN A 337 -7.51 28.36 12.91
C GLN A 337 -8.69 28.63 11.96
N HIS A 338 -9.54 27.63 11.75
CA HIS A 338 -10.67 27.68 10.82
C HIS A 338 -11.95 27.17 11.50
N PRO A 339 -12.62 28.00 12.34
CA PRO A 339 -13.83 27.58 13.06
C PRO A 339 -14.99 27.13 12.17
N HIS A 340 -14.99 27.51 10.88
CA HIS A 340 -16.00 27.15 9.88
C HIS A 340 -15.67 25.88 9.09
N LEU A 341 -14.56 25.18 9.39
CA LEU A 341 -14.20 23.91 8.78
C LEU A 341 -15.39 22.95 8.77
N ASP A 342 -15.75 22.44 7.58
CA ASP A 342 -16.92 21.57 7.39
C ASP A 342 -16.58 20.22 6.74
N ALA A 343 -15.35 20.05 6.24
CA ALA A 343 -14.83 18.74 5.83
C ALA A 343 -13.29 18.65 5.86
N ILE A 344 -12.81 17.41 5.98
CA ILE A 344 -11.39 17.07 5.93
C ILE A 344 -11.17 15.88 4.99
N TYR A 345 -10.32 16.05 3.98
CA TYR A 345 -9.75 14.93 3.24
C TYR A 345 -8.42 14.52 3.86
N CYS A 346 -8.42 13.37 4.53
CA CYS A 346 -7.23 12.76 5.10
C CYS A 346 -6.63 11.76 4.10
N LEU A 347 -5.34 11.89 3.81
CA LEU A 347 -4.69 11.06 2.79
C LEU A 347 -4.39 9.62 3.23
N SER A 348 -4.86 9.18 4.40
CA SER A 348 -4.86 7.77 4.82
C SER A 348 -5.94 7.56 5.88
N ASP A 349 -6.40 6.32 6.04
CA ASP A 349 -7.39 5.94 7.06
C ASP A 349 -6.85 6.10 8.49
N GLU A 350 -5.54 5.94 8.67
CA GLU A 350 -4.88 6.15 9.95
C GLU A 350 -4.95 7.62 10.38
N ILE A 351 -4.60 8.55 9.49
CA ILE A 351 -4.77 9.98 9.71
C ILE A 351 -6.26 10.30 9.93
N ALA A 352 -7.16 9.72 9.12
CA ALA A 352 -8.59 9.96 9.22
C ALA A 352 -9.18 9.55 10.57
N ARG A 353 -8.81 8.36 11.09
CA ARG A 353 -9.26 7.89 12.41
C ARG A 353 -8.76 8.82 13.52
N GLY A 354 -7.51 9.27 13.42
CA GLY A 354 -6.96 10.31 14.29
C GLY A 354 -7.73 11.63 14.23
N ALA A 355 -8.02 12.12 13.01
CA ALA A 355 -8.76 13.36 12.80
C ALA A 355 -10.17 13.29 13.39
N VAL A 356 -10.88 12.17 13.20
CA VAL A 356 -12.18 11.93 13.84
C VAL A 356 -12.08 12.01 15.36
N ARG A 357 -11.07 11.38 15.98
CA ARG A 357 -10.84 11.48 17.43
C ARG A 357 -10.65 12.94 17.88
N GLY A 358 -9.83 13.71 17.15
CA GLY A 358 -9.60 15.12 17.45
C GLY A 358 -10.85 15.99 17.32
N LEU A 359 -11.66 15.77 16.27
CA LEU A 359 -12.93 16.47 16.06
C LEU A 359 -13.93 16.18 17.19
N LEU A 360 -14.10 14.91 17.55
CA LEU A 360 -15.00 14.49 18.63
C LEU A 360 -14.56 15.06 19.99
N ALA A 361 -13.26 15.06 20.28
CA ALA A 361 -12.69 15.65 21.50
C ALA A 361 -12.93 17.16 21.58
N ALA A 362 -13.02 17.85 20.44
CA ALA A 362 -13.38 19.26 20.34
C ALA A 362 -14.90 19.51 20.30
N GLY A 363 -15.73 18.49 20.52
CA GLY A 363 -17.19 18.58 20.53
C GLY A 363 -17.83 18.73 19.15
N ARG A 364 -17.09 18.49 18.06
CA ARG A 364 -17.63 18.44 16.69
C ARG A 364 -18.19 17.05 16.39
N ARG A 365 -19.37 16.99 15.78
CA ARG A 365 -19.99 15.76 15.31
C ARG A 365 -19.48 15.41 13.91
N VAL A 366 -19.19 14.14 13.68
CA VAL A 366 -18.85 13.60 12.37
C VAL A 366 -19.99 12.67 11.94
N PRO A 367 -20.63 12.86 10.77
CA PRO A 367 -20.29 13.81 9.70
C PRO A 367 -21.00 15.17 9.80
N GLN A 368 -21.90 15.38 10.77
CA GLN A 368 -22.86 16.49 10.74
C GLN A 368 -22.17 17.86 10.70
N ASP A 369 -21.19 18.07 11.58
CA ASP A 369 -20.46 19.33 11.64
C ASP A 369 -19.25 19.29 10.69
N VAL A 370 -18.47 18.21 10.72
CA VAL A 370 -17.29 18.03 9.86
C VAL A 370 -17.32 16.64 9.22
N ALA A 371 -17.38 16.58 7.90
CA ALA A 371 -17.26 15.32 7.15
C ALA A 371 -15.78 14.90 7.01
N VAL A 372 -15.48 13.61 7.06
CA VAL A 372 -14.10 13.10 6.98
C VAL A 372 -14.00 12.00 5.93
N ILE A 373 -13.02 12.12 5.03
CA ILE A 373 -12.65 11.07 4.08
C ILE A 373 -11.25 10.58 4.42
N GLY A 374 -11.05 9.26 4.45
CA GLY A 374 -9.76 8.59 4.54
C GLY A 374 -9.26 8.06 3.19
N HIS A 375 -8.28 7.19 3.23
CA HIS A 375 -7.73 6.52 2.05
C HIS A 375 -7.04 5.21 2.46
N ASP A 376 -6.98 4.24 1.55
CA ASP A 376 -6.38 2.91 1.64
C ASP A 376 -7.35 1.76 1.97
N ASN A 377 -8.58 2.05 2.41
CA ASN A 377 -9.57 1.08 2.87
C ASN A 377 -8.99 0.04 3.84
N TRP A 378 -8.10 0.49 4.72
CA TRP A 378 -7.44 -0.41 5.65
C TRP A 378 -8.42 -0.78 6.75
N PHE A 379 -8.92 -2.02 6.70
CA PHE A 379 -9.97 -2.53 7.59
C PHE A 379 -9.80 -2.12 9.07
N VAL A 380 -8.58 -2.22 9.59
CA VAL A 380 -8.24 -1.90 10.99
C VAL A 380 -8.56 -0.44 11.35
N PHE A 381 -8.47 0.48 10.40
CA PHE A 381 -8.74 1.91 10.61
C PHE A 381 -10.10 2.32 10.05
N ALA A 382 -10.45 1.88 8.84
CA ALA A 382 -11.67 2.34 8.16
C ALA A 382 -12.95 1.75 8.75
N SER A 383 -12.98 0.44 9.01
CA SER A 383 -14.19 -0.27 9.46
C SER A 383 -14.37 -0.26 10.98
N ASN A 384 -13.27 -0.11 11.74
CA ASN A 384 -13.30 -0.11 13.21
C ASN A 384 -13.31 1.30 13.82
N ALA A 385 -13.39 2.34 12.99
CA ALA A 385 -13.63 3.70 13.46
C ALA A 385 -15.11 3.92 13.80
N HIS A 386 -15.37 4.90 14.67
CA HIS A 386 -16.71 5.39 14.98
C HIS A 386 -16.75 6.92 14.84
N PRO A 387 -17.45 7.45 13.82
CA PRO A 387 -18.13 6.74 12.73
C PRO A 387 -17.17 5.96 11.82
N THR A 388 -17.69 4.94 11.12
CA THR A 388 -16.93 4.22 10.09
C THR A 388 -16.52 5.14 8.95
N LEU A 389 -15.30 4.98 8.43
CA LEU A 389 -14.70 5.95 7.51
C LEU A 389 -15.11 5.73 6.06
N THR A 390 -15.63 6.76 5.42
CA THR A 390 -15.59 6.90 3.96
C THR A 390 -14.14 6.95 3.52
N THR A 391 -13.77 6.15 2.53
CA THR A 391 -12.36 5.95 2.13
C THR A 391 -12.24 5.56 0.66
N PHE A 392 -11.02 5.33 0.20
CA PHE A 392 -10.71 4.78 -1.12
C PHE A 392 -10.00 3.45 -0.98
N ASP A 393 -10.42 2.45 -1.76
CA ASP A 393 -9.67 1.20 -1.88
C ASP A 393 -8.55 1.37 -2.91
N ASN A 394 -7.31 1.02 -2.55
CA ASN A 394 -6.20 1.07 -3.51
C ASN A 394 -6.30 -0.03 -4.59
N ASN A 395 -7.28 -0.93 -4.47
CA ASN A 395 -7.57 -2.03 -5.38
C ASN A 395 -6.34 -2.93 -5.63
N ILE A 396 -5.57 -3.18 -4.57
CA ILE A 396 -4.31 -3.93 -4.62
C ILE A 396 -4.46 -5.33 -5.24
N PRO A 397 -5.56 -6.09 -5.00
CA PRO A 397 -5.78 -7.33 -5.74
C PRO A 397 -5.88 -7.15 -7.26
N MET A 398 -6.43 -6.03 -7.74
CA MET A 398 -6.46 -5.74 -9.18
C MET A 398 -5.05 -5.45 -9.72
N LEU A 399 -4.21 -4.71 -8.96
CA LEU A 399 -2.79 -4.53 -9.33
C LEU A 399 -2.10 -5.89 -9.50
N GLY A 400 -2.30 -6.81 -8.55
CA GLY A 400 -1.73 -8.16 -8.62
C GLY A 400 -2.24 -8.98 -9.81
N LYS A 401 -3.55 -8.91 -10.08
CA LYS A 401 -4.16 -9.55 -11.25
C LYS A 401 -3.52 -9.03 -12.55
N MET A 402 -3.43 -7.72 -12.71
CA MET A 402 -2.84 -7.10 -13.90
C MET A 402 -1.33 -7.40 -14.01
N ALA A 403 -0.62 -7.44 -12.88
CA ALA A 403 0.80 -7.79 -12.87
C ALA A 403 1.04 -9.20 -13.38
N ALA A 404 0.26 -10.17 -12.91
CA ALA A 404 0.31 -11.54 -13.42
C ALA A 404 -0.05 -11.60 -14.91
N GLN A 405 -1.07 -10.85 -15.36
CA GLN A 405 -1.45 -10.80 -16.79
C GLN A 405 -0.33 -10.25 -17.67
N TYR A 406 0.30 -9.14 -17.29
CA TYR A 406 1.40 -8.54 -18.04
C TYR A 406 2.65 -9.40 -18.01
N LEU A 407 2.93 -10.06 -16.88
CA LEU A 407 4.04 -11.01 -16.82
C LEU A 407 3.82 -12.20 -17.76
N LEU A 408 2.64 -12.82 -17.74
CA LEU A 408 2.30 -13.92 -18.65
C LEU A 408 2.32 -13.47 -20.12
N GLY A 409 1.92 -12.22 -20.40
CA GLY A 409 2.04 -11.58 -21.71
C GLY A 409 3.50 -11.47 -22.16
N ALA A 410 4.38 -10.95 -21.30
CA ALA A 410 5.81 -10.83 -21.55
C ALA A 410 6.45 -12.20 -21.78
N LEU A 411 6.10 -13.20 -20.97
CA LEU A 411 6.51 -14.58 -21.18
C LEU A 411 6.06 -15.05 -22.57
N ALA A 412 4.82 -14.82 -22.98
CA ALA A 412 4.32 -15.15 -24.32
C ALA A 412 4.92 -14.30 -25.47
N GLY A 413 5.94 -13.46 -25.23
CA GLY A 413 6.59 -12.63 -26.24
C GLY A 413 5.84 -11.32 -26.56
N ARG A 414 4.94 -10.90 -25.68
CA ARG A 414 4.15 -9.66 -25.80
C ARG A 414 4.36 -8.77 -24.55
N PRO A 415 5.56 -8.20 -24.36
CA PRO A 415 5.82 -7.35 -23.20
C PRO A 415 4.99 -6.07 -23.25
N HIS A 416 4.63 -5.57 -22.07
CA HIS A 416 4.05 -4.25 -21.87
C HIS A 416 5.11 -3.31 -21.28
N HIS A 417 5.04 -2.02 -21.58
CA HIS A 417 6.02 -1.02 -21.14
C HIS A 417 5.30 0.24 -20.65
N GLY A 418 5.96 1.00 -19.79
CA GLY A 418 5.43 2.21 -19.19
C GLY A 418 4.57 1.94 -17.96
N VAL A 419 3.78 2.95 -17.59
CA VAL A 419 2.98 2.97 -16.37
C VAL A 419 1.51 2.76 -16.70
N THR A 420 0.91 1.74 -16.10
CA THR A 420 -0.54 1.54 -16.09
C THR A 420 -1.11 1.94 -14.73
N THR A 421 -2.18 2.73 -14.74
CA THR A 421 -2.87 3.17 -13.52
C THR A 421 -4.15 2.35 -13.29
N VAL A 422 -4.40 1.98 -12.04
CA VAL A 422 -5.62 1.30 -11.60
C VAL A 422 -6.43 2.25 -10.73
N GLU A 423 -7.70 2.42 -11.07
CA GLU A 423 -8.63 3.27 -10.32
C GLU A 423 -8.75 2.81 -8.86
N CYS A 424 -8.80 3.79 -7.96
CA CYS A 424 -9.09 3.56 -6.55
C CYS A 424 -10.58 3.86 -6.30
N PRO A 425 -11.46 2.85 -6.13
CA PRO A 425 -12.87 3.11 -5.91
C PRO A 425 -13.13 3.70 -4.52
N MET A 426 -13.98 4.72 -4.47
CA MET A 426 -14.46 5.28 -3.20
C MET A 426 -15.50 4.34 -2.55
N ILE A 427 -15.36 4.14 -1.24
CA ILE A 427 -16.29 3.40 -0.41
C ILE A 427 -16.90 4.37 0.60
N VAL A 428 -18.16 4.74 0.36
CA VAL A 428 -18.91 5.66 1.23
C VAL A 428 -19.40 4.96 2.49
N ARG A 429 -19.17 5.60 3.65
CA ARG A 429 -19.60 5.15 4.98
C ARG A 429 -20.07 6.34 5.84
N GLU A 430 -20.17 6.11 7.15
CA GLU A 430 -20.80 7.01 8.11
C GLU A 430 -20.08 8.36 8.25
N SER A 431 -18.77 8.45 8.00
CA SER A 431 -17.99 9.68 8.21
C SER A 431 -18.23 10.79 7.19
N THR A 432 -19.02 10.54 6.14
CA THR A 432 -19.52 11.58 5.21
C THR A 432 -21.03 11.58 5.06
N GLU A 433 -21.68 10.41 5.17
CA GLU A 433 -23.12 10.26 5.07
C GLU A 433 -23.69 9.48 6.26
N PRO A 434 -24.54 10.08 7.11
CA PRO A 434 -25.09 9.40 8.28
C PRO A 434 -26.16 8.35 7.94
N MET A 435 -26.65 8.33 6.70
CA MET A 435 -27.55 7.28 6.18
C MET A 435 -26.95 6.72 4.88
N ARG A 436 -26.55 5.44 4.88
CA ARG A 436 -26.15 4.74 3.64
C ARG A 436 -27.23 4.94 2.55
N ARG A 437 -26.86 5.54 1.42
CA ARG A 437 -27.61 5.37 0.17
C ARG A 437 -26.66 5.04 -0.98
N THR A 438 -26.68 3.75 -1.33
CA THR A 438 -26.23 3.15 -2.61
C THR A 438 -24.75 3.33 -2.98
N PRO A 439 -24.04 2.26 -3.39
CA PRO A 439 -22.71 2.40 -4.00
C PRO A 439 -22.76 3.34 -5.20
N LEU A 440 -21.80 4.27 -5.29
CA LEU A 440 -21.53 4.98 -6.54
C LEU A 440 -21.19 3.92 -7.60
N ASP A 441 -21.78 4.04 -8.80
CA ASP A 441 -21.36 3.19 -9.91
C ASP A 441 -19.90 3.46 -10.26
N SER A 442 -19.26 2.53 -10.96
CA SER A 442 -17.84 2.60 -11.33
C SER A 442 -17.51 3.74 -12.31
N SER A 443 -18.46 4.63 -12.63
CA SER A 443 -18.20 5.80 -13.46
C SER A 443 -17.81 7.03 -12.65
N GLY A 444 -18.05 7.03 -11.32
CA GLY A 444 -17.53 8.03 -10.40
C GLY A 444 -17.99 9.47 -10.64
N ARG A 445 -18.98 9.70 -11.52
CA ARG A 445 -19.45 11.05 -11.89
C ARG A 445 -20.76 11.39 -11.19
N ILE A 446 -20.73 12.41 -10.33
CA ILE A 446 -21.91 12.95 -9.64
C ILE A 446 -22.46 14.20 -10.36
N PHE A 447 -21.71 14.77 -11.31
CA PHE A 447 -22.11 15.95 -12.08
C PHE A 447 -22.25 15.64 -13.57
N GLU A 448 -23.45 15.79 -14.12
CA GLU A 448 -23.59 16.13 -15.53
C GLU A 448 -23.12 17.58 -15.73
N ARG A 449 -22.35 17.84 -16.79
CA ARG A 449 -22.04 19.19 -17.26
C ARG A 449 -23.37 19.97 -17.33
N GLN A 450 -23.53 21.02 -16.52
CA GLN A 450 -24.49 22.05 -16.89
C GLN A 450 -23.99 22.62 -18.23
N GLY A 451 -24.85 22.52 -19.25
CA GLY A 451 -24.52 22.79 -20.65
C GLY A 451 -23.93 24.18 -20.85
N ALA A 452 -23.06 24.26 -21.85
CA ALA A 452 -22.61 25.51 -22.45
C ALA A 452 -23.74 26.15 -23.27
#